data_AF-A0AAX6GRY4-F1
#
_entry.id   AF-A0AAX6GRY4-F1
#
_cell.length_a   1.000
_cell.length_b   1.000
_cell.length_c   1.000
_cell.angle_alpha   90.00
_cell.angle_beta   90.00
_cell.angle_gamma   90.00
#
_symmetry.space_group_name_H-M   'P 1'
#
loop_
_entity.id
_entity.type
_entity.pdbx_description
1 polymer ?
#
loop_
_entity_poly.entity_id
_entity_poly.type
_entity_poly.pdbx_seq_one_letter_code
_entity_poly.pdbx_strand_id
1 'polypeptide(L)' 'MHCLFPGSTFTTTTTTTFFLPSSQVSFSLSLSLSLSLSNPSNILLTI' A
#
# COMPACT_ATOMS: atom_id res chain seq x y z
N MET A 1 5.60 1.13 19.39
CA MET A 1 4.83 2.23 18.77
C MET A 1 5.74 2.90 17.75
N HIS A 2 5.37 2.94 16.47
CA HIS A 2 6.10 3.71 15.45
C HIS A 2 5.48 5.11 15.36
N CYS A 3 6.25 6.15 15.64
CA CYS A 3 5.83 7.54 15.45
C CYS A 3 6.16 7.96 14.01
N LEU A 4 5.16 8.40 13.25
CA LEU A 4 5.36 8.99 11.92
C LEU A 4 5.75 10.47 12.10
N PHE A 5 6.90 10.85 11.56
CA PHE A 5 7.38 12.24 11.62
C PHE A 5 6.67 13.09 10.56
N PRO A 6 6.39 14.37 10.83
CA PRO A 6 5.91 15.30 9.81
C PRO A 6 6.85 15.30 8.59
N GLY A 7 6.28 15.22 7.39
CA GLY A 7 7.02 15.08 6.13
C GLY A 7 7.41 13.65 5.75
N SER A 8 7.05 12.64 6.55
CA SER A 8 7.28 11.24 6.19
C SER A 8 6.20 10.72 5.23
N THR A 9 6.64 9.95 4.25
CA THR A 9 5.79 9.17 3.35
C THR A 9 5.82 7.71 3.79
N PHE A 10 4.65 7.12 3.98
CA PHE A 10 4.49 5.72 4.30
C PHE A 10 3.80 5.02 3.13
N THR A 11 4.51 4.09 2.49
CA THR A 11 3.97 3.30 1.38
C THR A 11 3.72 1.88 1.85
N THR A 12 2.51 1.38 1.63
CA THR A 12 2.13 -0.01 1.85
C THR A 12 1.70 -0.64 0.54
N THR A 13 2.35 -1.74 0.17
CA THR A 13 2.00 -2.50 -1.02
C THR A 13 1.39 -3.83 -0.61
N THR A 14 0.16 -4.09 -1.06
CA THR A 14 -0.52 -5.37 -0.88
C THR A 14 -0.56 -6.09 -2.21
N THR A 15 0.04 -7.27 -2.27
CA THR A 15 0.01 -8.14 -3.45
C THR A 15 -0.91 -9.32 -3.21
N THR A 16 -1.90 -9.50 -4.07
CA THR A 16 -2.81 -10.66 -4.06
C THR A 16 -2.48 -11.56 -5.25
N THR A 17 -2.24 -12.84 -4.97
CA THR A 17 -1.94 -13.85 -5.99
C THR A 17 -3.13 -14.77 -6.16
N PHE A 18 -3.63 -14.88 -7.38
CA PHE A 18 -4.69 -15.79 -7.77
C PHE A 18 -4.08 -17.02 -8.44
N PHE A 19 -4.41 -18.20 -7.92
CA PHE A 19 -4.03 -19.47 -8.50
C PHE A 19 -5.25 -20.10 -9.14
N LEU A 20 -5.16 -20.41 -10.44
CA LEU A 20 -6.18 -21.23 -11.09
C LEU A 20 -5.86 -22.70 -10.82
N PRO A 21 -6.71 -23.45 -10.09
CA PRO A 21 -6.38 -24.81 -9.65
C PRO A 21 -6.18 -25.82 -10.81
N SER A 22 -6.63 -25.48 -12.03
CA SER A 22 -6.49 -26.33 -13.22
C SER A 22 -5.39 -25.89 -14.21
N SER A 23 -4.68 -24.78 -13.93
CA SER A 23 -3.66 -24.24 -14.81
C SER A 23 -2.45 -23.81 -13.99
N GLN A 24 -1.22 -24.16 -14.41
CA GLN A 24 0.03 -23.69 -13.76
C GLN A 24 0.26 -22.17 -13.88
N VAL A 25 -0.74 -21.42 -14.37
CA VAL A 25 -0.69 -19.97 -14.52
C VAL A 25 -1.21 -19.30 -13.25
N SER A 26 -0.36 -18.51 -12.61
CA SER A 26 -0.73 -17.61 -11.53
C SER A 26 -0.80 -16.17 -12.03
N PHE A 27 -1.77 -15.41 -11.52
CA PHE A 27 -1.88 -13.97 -11.76
C PHE A 27 -1.66 -13.22 -10.45
N SER A 28 -0.94 -12.11 -10.48
CA SER A 28 -0.74 -11.24 -9.32
C SER A 28 -1.28 -9.86 -9.58
N LEU A 29 -2.05 -9.32 -8.63
CA LEU A 29 -2.46 -7.92 -8.60
C LEU A 29 -1.78 -7.23 -7.42
N SER A 30 -1.13 -6.10 -7.67
CA SER A 30 -0.49 -5.29 -6.62
C SER A 30 -1.21 -3.96 -6.47
N LEU A 31 -1.57 -3.63 -5.23
CA LEU A 31 -2.13 -2.34 -4.84
C LEU A 31 -1.11 -1.62 -3.95
N SER A 32 -0.66 -0.44 -4.36
CA SER A 32 0.24 0.41 -3.58
C SER A 32 -0.53 1.61 -3.04
N LEU A 33 -0.53 1.78 -1.74
CA LEU A 33 -1.16 2.91 -1.03
C LEU A 33 -0.04 3.75 -0.41
N SER A 34 -0.03 5.05 -0.69
CA SER A 34 0.94 5.98 -0.10
C SER A 34 0.21 7.00 0.76
N LEU A 35 0.56 7.04 2.06
CA LEU A 35 0.19 8.14 2.94
C LEU A 35 1.34 9.13 3.01
N SER A 36 1.08 10.38 2.68
CA SER A 36 2.03 11.48 2.89
C SER A 36 1.56 12.35 4.04
N LEU A 37 2.37 12.49 5.09
CA LEU A 37 2.02 13.29 6.26
C LEU A 37 2.60 14.70 6.13
N SER A 38 2.01 15.53 5.28
CA SER A 38 2.46 16.92 5.08
C SER A 38 2.20 17.83 6.28
N ASN A 39 1.20 17.50 7.11
CA ASN A 39 0.88 18.18 8.36
C ASN A 39 0.18 17.16 9.28
N PRO A 40 0.58 16.96 10.55
CA PRO A 40 -0.10 16.01 11.46
C PRO A 40 -1.60 16.29 11.64
N SER A 41 -2.06 17.50 11.33
CA SER A 41 -3.48 17.89 11.36
C SER A 41 -4.28 17.57 10.09
N ASN A 42 -3.63 17.14 9.00
CA ASN A 42 -4.27 16.95 7.70
C ASN A 42 -3.65 15.75 6.96
N ILE A 43 -4.24 14.57 7.15
CA ILE A 43 -3.84 13.34 6.44
C ILE A 43 -4.53 13.35 5.06
N LEU A 44 -3.75 13.47 3.99
CA LEU A 44 -4.23 13.30 2.62
C LEU A 44 -3.97 11.86 2.18
N LEU A 45 -5.04 11.11 1.87
CA LEU A 45 -4.95 9.78 1.26
C LEU A 45 -4.95 9.93 -0.27
N THR A 46 -3.93 9.42 -0.95
CA THR A 46 -3.90 9.32 -2.43
C THR A 46 -3.91 7.84 -2.80
N ILE A 47 -4.89 7.42 -3.61
CA ILE A 47 -5.14 6.03 -4.05
C ILE A 47 -4.74 5.91 -5.52
#